data_AF-A0A8I2FUU8-F1
#
_entry.id   AF-A0A8I2FUU8-F1
#
_cell.length_a   1.000
_cell.length_b   1.000
_cell.length_c   1.000
_cell.angle_alpha   90.00
_cell.angle_beta   90.00
_cell.angle_gamma   90.00
#
_symmetry.space_group_name_H-M   'P 1'
#
loop_
_entity.id
_entity.type
_entity.pdbx_description
1 polymer ?
#
loop_
_entity_poly.entity_id
_entity_poly.type
_entity_poly.pdbx_seq_one_letter_code
_entity_poly.pdbx_strand_id
1 'polypeptide(L)'
;MDNSSNTIDSLLVFDRLEVGPVKVELKRLTAPYRLVYRGKEETFDLIYNYEEDVFDPFNPLSQNLANMIAAQVALNYGLFCQRMVFRGDFDGIDRRFIMDMAENTAREIYVKKILEPNPFLVGEVARLKSAPVKMSRYLNAQLEFPDSYHLKKTGQAQWQLWSTHRDRHAILSSGGKDSLLTFGLIDEMGFEAYPIFINESGRHWFTAINAYNYFKAKVPHTARVWTNSDRVFAWMLRHMPFIRQDFSRVRSDEYPIRLWTVAVFLFGALPLLRKRKVARLLIGDEFDTSRRASYKGITHYDGLYDQSRYFDNALSRYFLRKGWNINQFSIVRPLSELLIQKMLTQRYPHLQEHQVSCHAAHKEGNRIRPCGRCEKCRRIVGMLKAIDADPTRCGYTEAGIRACLERIVSEGVHQESVGARHLLFMLAQKGLVHLSSANRRKLKPCPEIMKLRFDPERSPIDSIPADLRTSLYGIFLQYADGALQRVGREWKAFAPLASSLLHKPYTFELDTSTRARAQVPSEDESGKGWIWGELTWPEAQKRFQEMDIALLPVGSIEQHGPHLPLDTDAFDAEYLARCVAESCSSPKPLVLPLISYGVSYEHDEFKGTL
;
A
#
# COMPACT_ATOMS: atom_id res chain seq x y z
N MET A 1 40.33 0.58 15.48
CA MET A 1 39.16 1.26 16.07
C MET A 1 38.35 1.81 14.92
N ASP A 2 37.09 1.39 14.86
CA ASP A 2 36.30 1.28 13.64
C ASP A 2 35.56 2.59 13.32
N ASN A 3 36.01 3.29 12.27
CA ASN A 3 35.46 4.56 11.79
C ASN A 3 34.02 4.44 11.25
N SER A 4 33.47 3.22 11.16
CA SER A 4 32.11 2.94 10.71
C SER A 4 31.03 3.18 11.78
N SER A 5 31.37 3.11 13.07
CA SER A 5 30.42 3.35 14.18
C SER A 5 29.95 4.82 14.25
N ASN A 6 30.89 5.77 14.08
CA ASN A 6 30.62 7.20 14.20
C ASN A 6 29.66 7.79 13.14
N THR A 7 29.44 7.11 12.01
CA THR A 7 28.69 7.69 10.87
C THR A 7 27.20 7.39 10.88
N ILE A 8 26.75 6.28 11.50
CA ILE A 8 25.32 5.98 11.66
C ILE A 8 24.72 6.78 12.82
N ASP A 9 25.48 6.98 13.89
CA ASP A 9 25.07 7.83 15.02
C ASP A 9 24.74 9.27 14.57
N SER A 10 25.33 9.73 13.45
CA SER A 10 25.01 11.04 12.85
C SER A 10 23.57 11.16 12.32
N LEU A 11 22.87 10.03 12.10
CA LEU A 11 21.46 9.99 11.72
C LEU A 11 20.54 10.12 12.94
N LEU A 12 21.03 9.91 14.16
CA LEU A 12 20.25 10.01 15.37
C LEU A 12 20.04 11.49 15.73
N VAL A 13 18.81 11.97 15.57
CA VAL A 13 18.47 13.38 15.78
C VAL A 13 17.67 13.59 17.06
N PHE A 14 16.78 12.65 17.37
CA PHE A 14 15.74 12.84 18.38
C PHE A 14 15.89 11.83 19.53
N ASP A 15 15.81 12.33 20.76
CA ASP A 15 15.86 11.51 21.97
C ASP A 15 14.55 10.73 22.14
N ARG A 16 13.41 11.36 21.82
CA ARG A 16 12.09 10.74 21.90
C ARG A 16 11.09 11.41 20.97
N LEU A 17 10.28 10.61 20.27
CA LEU A 17 9.04 11.05 19.63
C LEU A 17 7.86 10.34 20.29
N GLU A 18 6.98 11.08 20.96
CA GLU A 18 5.76 10.55 21.57
C GLU A 18 4.52 10.95 20.75
N VAL A 19 3.62 10.00 20.51
CA VAL A 19 2.35 10.20 19.78
C VAL A 19 1.19 9.89 20.72
N GLY A 20 0.28 10.84 20.88
CA GLY A 20 -0.93 10.69 21.69
C GLY A 20 -0.77 11.15 23.15
N PRO A 21 -1.76 10.90 24.02
CA PRO A 21 -3.00 10.17 23.76
C PRO A 21 -3.89 10.89 22.76
N VAL A 22 -4.61 10.13 21.92
CA VAL A 22 -5.48 10.68 20.88
C VAL A 22 -6.81 11.09 21.49
N LYS A 23 -7.22 12.35 21.29
CA LYS A 23 -8.56 12.82 21.58
C LYS A 23 -9.47 12.53 20.39
N VAL A 24 -10.57 11.83 20.63
CA VAL A 24 -11.58 11.49 19.62
C VAL A 24 -12.88 12.25 19.87
N GLU A 25 -13.41 12.84 18.80
CA GLU A 25 -14.70 13.51 18.72
C GLU A 25 -15.45 12.93 17.50
N LEU A 26 -16.77 13.10 17.41
CA LEU A 26 -17.60 12.44 16.37
C LEU A 26 -17.04 12.57 14.93
N LYS A 27 -16.53 13.76 14.59
CA LYS A 27 -16.00 14.09 13.26
C LYS A 27 -14.51 14.40 13.24
N ARG A 28 -13.79 14.14 14.34
CA ARG A 28 -12.42 14.64 14.48
C ARG A 28 -11.59 13.74 15.38
N LEU A 29 -10.32 13.58 15.02
CA LEU A 29 -9.30 13.12 15.96
C LEU A 29 -8.19 14.17 16.06
N THR A 30 -7.63 14.33 17.25
CA THR A 30 -6.47 15.19 17.52
C THR A 30 -5.46 14.39 18.32
N ALA A 31 -4.23 14.30 17.83
CA ALA A 31 -3.14 13.55 18.44
C ALA A 31 -1.91 14.46 18.64
N PRO A 32 -1.51 14.75 19.88
CA PRO A 32 -0.28 15.50 20.12
C PRO A 32 0.94 14.66 19.73
N TYR A 33 1.85 15.27 18.99
CA TYR A 33 3.19 14.77 18.71
C TYR A 33 4.18 15.54 19.58
N ARG A 34 4.76 14.90 20.58
CA ARG A 34 5.78 15.51 21.46
C ARG A 34 7.16 15.04 21.03
N LEU A 35 8.02 15.98 20.67
CA LEU A 35 9.39 15.72 20.23
C LEU A 35 10.38 16.22 21.28
N VAL A 36 11.21 15.32 21.80
CA VAL A 36 12.32 15.63 22.70
C VAL A 36 13.63 15.51 21.94
N TYR A 37 14.42 16.58 21.96
CA TYR A 37 15.69 16.66 21.25
C TYR A 37 16.57 17.74 21.87
N ARG A 38 17.87 17.46 22.07
CA ARG A 38 18.86 18.44 22.56
C ARG A 38 18.44 19.15 23.85
N GLY A 39 17.78 18.43 24.76
CA GLY A 39 17.27 18.98 26.03
C GLY A 39 16.04 19.89 25.89
N LYS A 40 15.42 19.96 24.71
CA LYS A 40 14.15 20.70 24.47
C LYS A 40 13.01 19.73 24.26
N GLU A 41 11.80 20.18 24.58
CA GLU A 41 10.55 19.49 24.26
C GLU A 41 9.63 20.45 23.50
N GLU A 42 9.13 20.00 22.35
CA GLU A 42 8.13 20.71 21.55
C GLU A 42 6.93 19.80 21.27
N THR A 43 5.74 20.39 21.11
CA THR A 43 4.52 19.66 20.77
C THR A 43 3.87 20.23 19.52
N PHE A 44 3.37 19.35 18.65
CA PHE A 44 2.54 19.71 17.49
C PHE A 44 1.34 18.78 17.39
N ASP A 45 0.14 19.31 17.14
CA ASP A 45 -1.06 18.48 17.02
C ASP A 45 -1.28 17.98 15.59
N LEU A 46 -1.32 16.66 15.41
CA LEU A 46 -1.86 16.01 14.21
C LEU A 46 -3.38 15.95 14.31
N ILE A 47 -4.08 16.39 13.27
CA ILE A 47 -5.54 16.49 13.24
C ILE A 47 -6.07 15.83 11.98
N TYR A 48 -7.13 15.03 12.11
CA TYR A 48 -8.00 14.65 11.00
C TYR A 48 -9.41 15.14 11.27
N ASN A 49 -10.06 15.71 10.26
CA ASN A 49 -11.43 16.21 10.32
C ASN A 49 -12.26 15.64 9.17
N TYR A 50 -13.48 15.23 9.49
CA TYR A 50 -14.40 14.50 8.61
C TYR A 50 -15.66 15.34 8.39
N GLU A 51 -16.35 15.14 7.25
CA GLU A 51 -17.60 15.85 6.95
C GLU A 51 -18.82 15.24 7.66
N GLU A 52 -18.69 14.02 8.18
CA GLU A 52 -19.74 13.23 8.84
C GLU A 52 -19.22 12.56 10.13
N ASP A 53 -20.15 12.09 10.96
CA ASP A 53 -19.84 11.39 12.21
C ASP A 53 -19.32 9.98 11.91
N VAL A 54 -18.01 9.79 12.10
CA VAL A 54 -17.29 8.55 11.79
C VAL A 54 -16.74 7.86 13.04
N PHE A 55 -16.66 8.57 14.16
CA PHE A 55 -16.18 8.05 15.43
C PHE A 55 -17.28 8.02 16.49
N ASP A 56 -17.12 7.09 17.42
CA ASP A 56 -17.82 7.05 18.69
C ASP A 56 -16.77 7.21 19.82
N PRO A 57 -16.70 8.36 20.51
CA PRO A 57 -15.72 8.62 21.56
C PRO A 57 -15.79 7.65 22.75
N PHE A 58 -16.93 6.97 22.94
CA PHE A 58 -17.13 6.03 24.04
C PHE A 58 -16.83 4.57 23.64
N ASN A 59 -16.57 4.32 22.36
CA ASN A 59 -16.28 2.98 21.84
C ASN A 59 -14.77 2.71 21.78
N PRO A 60 -14.25 1.71 22.52
CA PRO A 60 -12.83 1.36 22.51
C PRO A 60 -12.28 1.00 21.11
N LEU A 61 -13.09 0.40 20.23
CA LEU A 61 -12.67 0.10 18.86
C LEU A 61 -12.55 1.35 18.00
N SER A 62 -13.36 2.38 18.28
CA SER A 62 -13.23 3.70 17.64
C SER A 62 -11.96 4.41 18.11
N GLN A 63 -11.67 4.35 19.41
CA GLN A 63 -10.41 4.88 19.97
C GLN A 63 -9.18 4.15 19.40
N ASN A 64 -9.20 2.82 19.32
CA ASN A 64 -8.11 2.04 18.73
C ASN A 64 -7.86 2.40 17.26
N LEU A 65 -8.93 2.55 16.46
CA LEU A 65 -8.79 3.00 15.07
C LEU A 65 -8.16 4.40 15.01
N ALA A 66 -8.58 5.33 15.87
CA ALA A 66 -7.99 6.67 15.92
C ALA A 66 -6.51 6.66 16.34
N ASN A 67 -6.12 5.80 17.29
CA ASN A 67 -4.72 5.59 17.69
C ASN A 67 -3.88 5.07 16.51
N MET A 68 -4.41 4.13 15.74
CA MET A 68 -3.73 3.61 14.54
C MET A 68 -3.59 4.66 13.44
N ILE A 69 -4.59 5.53 13.24
CA ILE A 69 -4.49 6.67 12.31
C ILE A 69 -3.40 7.63 12.76
N ALA A 70 -3.39 7.97 14.04
CA ALA A 70 -2.38 8.86 14.61
C ALA A 70 -0.97 8.29 14.46
N ALA A 71 -0.74 6.99 14.62
CA ALA A 71 0.60 6.40 14.56
C ALA A 71 1.29 6.54 13.17
N GLN A 72 0.54 6.64 12.07
CA GLN A 72 1.09 6.46 10.71
C GLN A 72 2.17 7.47 10.33
N VAL A 73 2.01 8.75 10.67
CA VAL A 73 2.99 9.79 10.31
C VAL A 73 4.34 9.52 11.00
N ALA A 74 4.31 8.96 12.21
CA ALA A 74 5.50 8.72 13.02
C ALA A 74 6.43 7.65 12.44
N LEU A 75 5.91 6.71 11.64
CA LEU A 75 6.68 5.60 11.05
C LEU A 75 7.80 6.07 10.10
N ASN A 76 7.75 7.30 9.61
CA ASN A 76 8.82 7.90 8.81
C ASN A 76 10.07 8.27 9.62
N TYR A 77 10.02 8.19 10.96
CA TYR A 77 11.06 8.76 11.82
C TYR A 77 11.82 7.74 12.68
N GLY A 78 11.49 6.45 12.57
CA GLY A 78 12.14 5.40 13.35
C GLY A 78 13.65 5.28 13.16
N LEU A 79 14.17 5.70 12.00
CA LEU A 79 15.61 5.76 11.72
C LEU A 79 16.33 6.86 12.53
N PHE A 80 15.62 7.93 12.89
CA PHE A 80 16.19 9.17 13.44
C PHE A 80 15.93 9.37 14.94
N CYS A 81 15.16 8.48 15.56
CA CYS A 81 14.79 8.54 16.98
C CYS A 81 15.52 7.46 17.79
N GLN A 82 15.84 7.75 19.06
CA GLN A 82 16.24 6.73 20.04
C GLN A 82 15.02 5.96 20.54
N ARG A 83 13.92 6.67 20.81
CA ARG A 83 12.68 6.09 21.31
C ARG A 83 11.47 6.66 20.59
N MET A 84 10.48 5.81 20.37
CA MET A 84 9.17 6.22 19.89
C MET A 84 8.10 5.67 20.82
N VAL A 85 7.30 6.56 21.41
CA VAL A 85 6.28 6.21 22.40
C VAL A 85 4.90 6.39 21.78
N PHE A 86 4.10 5.33 21.78
CA PHE A 86 2.73 5.37 21.27
C PHE A 86 1.74 5.26 22.43
N ARG A 87 1.06 6.37 22.72
CA ARG A 87 0.07 6.48 23.80
C ARG A 87 -1.32 6.06 23.32
N GLY A 88 -2.04 5.32 24.16
CA GLY A 88 -3.36 4.75 23.88
C GLY A 88 -3.39 3.24 23.70
N ASP A 89 -4.58 2.70 23.47
CA ASP A 89 -4.81 1.27 23.30
C ASP A 89 -4.31 0.75 21.94
N PHE A 90 -3.20 0.01 21.97
CA PHE A 90 -2.68 -0.80 20.86
C PHE A 90 -2.64 -2.26 21.27
N ASP A 91 -3.36 -3.12 20.53
CA ASP A 91 -3.33 -4.57 20.77
C ASP A 91 -2.07 -5.23 20.18
N GLY A 92 -1.90 -6.54 20.36
CA GLY A 92 -0.74 -7.26 19.85
C GLY A 92 -0.65 -7.33 18.32
N ILE A 93 -1.74 -7.10 17.60
CA ILE A 93 -1.76 -7.05 16.12
C ILE A 93 -1.25 -5.67 15.68
N ASP A 94 -1.72 -4.61 16.32
CA ASP A 94 -1.31 -3.23 16.08
C ASP A 94 0.18 -3.02 16.35
N ARG A 95 0.67 -3.50 17.51
CA ARG A 95 2.08 -3.37 17.89
C ARG A 95 3.00 -4.04 16.88
N ARG A 96 2.67 -5.26 16.47
CA ARG A 96 3.43 -6.01 15.45
C ARG A 96 3.42 -5.29 14.12
N PHE A 97 2.25 -4.80 13.68
CA PHE A 97 2.16 -4.00 12.46
C PHE A 97 3.04 -2.75 12.51
N ILE A 98 2.98 -1.98 13.60
CA ILE A 98 3.80 -0.78 13.79
C ILE A 98 5.30 -1.13 13.76
N MET A 99 5.72 -2.20 14.43
CA MET A 99 7.12 -2.66 14.42
C MET A 99 7.59 -3.04 13.01
N ASP A 100 6.84 -3.88 12.31
CA ASP A 100 7.19 -4.36 10.96
C ASP A 100 7.28 -3.20 9.96
N MET A 101 6.32 -2.28 10.02
CA MET A 101 6.27 -1.13 9.11
C MET A 101 7.30 -0.06 9.45
N ALA A 102 7.63 0.15 10.73
CA ALA A 102 8.71 1.04 11.14
C ALA A 102 10.08 0.53 10.65
N GLU A 103 10.37 -0.77 10.80
CA GLU A 103 11.59 -1.39 10.28
C GLU A 103 11.69 -1.29 8.76
N ASN A 104 10.61 -1.64 8.06
CA ASN A 104 10.60 -1.53 6.60
C ASN A 104 10.81 -0.08 6.14
N THR A 105 10.10 0.88 6.74
CA THR A 105 10.18 2.29 6.38
C THR A 105 11.57 2.86 6.67
N ALA A 106 12.18 2.53 7.82
CA ALA A 106 13.53 2.96 8.16
C ALA A 106 14.55 2.46 7.11
N ARG A 107 14.43 1.20 6.67
CA ARG A 107 15.27 0.64 5.59
C ARG A 107 15.08 1.36 4.26
N GLU A 108 13.83 1.59 3.85
CA GLU A 108 13.55 2.31 2.60
C GLU A 108 14.12 3.73 2.63
N ILE A 109 13.95 4.46 3.75
CA ILE A 109 14.48 5.82 3.92
C ILE A 109 16.00 5.81 3.89
N TYR A 110 16.66 4.88 4.59
CA TYR A 110 18.12 4.77 4.57
C TYR A 110 18.64 4.60 3.13
N VAL A 111 18.06 3.67 2.37
CA VAL A 111 18.51 3.43 0.99
C VAL A 111 18.18 4.61 0.08
N LYS A 112 16.89 4.98 -0.03
CA LYS A 112 16.42 5.92 -1.05
C LYS A 112 16.66 7.38 -0.71
N LYS A 113 16.78 7.72 0.57
CA LYS A 113 16.87 9.12 1.01
C LYS A 113 18.22 9.47 1.60
N ILE A 114 18.99 8.50 2.11
CA ILE A 114 20.33 8.76 2.66
C ILE A 114 21.43 8.33 1.68
N LEU A 115 21.36 7.12 1.12
CA LEU A 115 22.44 6.61 0.26
C LEU A 115 22.34 7.08 -1.19
N GLU A 116 21.13 7.22 -1.73
CA GLU A 116 20.91 7.73 -3.08
C GLU A 116 20.99 9.27 -3.15
N PRO A 117 21.23 9.87 -4.35
CA PRO A 117 21.30 11.31 -4.50
C PRO A 117 20.04 12.02 -3.99
N ASN A 118 20.21 12.88 -3.00
CA ASN A 118 19.11 13.62 -2.39
C ASN A 118 19.47 15.12 -2.30
N PRO A 119 18.77 16.01 -3.03
CA PRO A 119 19.11 17.44 -3.09
C PRO A 119 18.79 18.22 -1.82
N PHE A 120 18.14 17.57 -0.84
CA PHE A 120 17.78 18.16 0.44
C PHE A 120 18.84 17.95 1.52
N LEU A 121 19.72 16.95 1.36
CA LEU A 121 20.75 16.62 2.34
C LEU A 121 21.92 17.61 2.30
N VAL A 122 22.40 17.98 3.48
CA VAL A 122 23.59 18.81 3.71
C VAL A 122 24.49 18.18 4.78
N GLY A 123 25.70 18.71 4.95
CA GLY A 123 26.62 18.27 6.00
C GLY A 123 27.23 16.88 5.75
N GLU A 124 27.57 16.17 6.82
CA GLU A 124 28.23 14.87 6.78
C GLU A 124 27.33 13.75 6.24
N VAL A 125 26.03 13.80 6.57
CA VAL A 125 25.03 12.83 6.09
C VAL A 125 24.94 12.83 4.56
N ALA A 126 25.13 13.97 3.90
CA ALA A 126 25.18 14.05 2.42
C ALA A 126 26.40 13.30 1.81
N ARG A 127 27.41 12.99 2.63
CA ARG A 127 28.61 12.23 2.23
C ARG A 127 28.47 10.72 2.46
N LEU A 128 27.51 10.26 3.28
CA LEU A 128 27.30 8.83 3.58
C LEU A 128 27.12 7.95 2.33
N LYS A 129 26.65 8.54 1.22
CA LYS A 129 26.56 7.86 -0.08
C LYS A 129 27.85 7.19 -0.54
N SER A 130 29.04 7.64 -0.12
CA SER A 130 30.33 7.06 -0.53
C SER A 130 30.71 5.79 0.23
N ALA A 131 30.14 5.55 1.42
CA ALA A 131 30.47 4.41 2.28
C ALA A 131 29.20 3.81 2.91
N PRO A 132 28.43 2.98 2.18
CA PRO A 132 27.21 2.37 2.72
C PRO A 132 27.54 1.42 3.88
N VAL A 133 26.68 1.39 4.89
CA VAL A 133 26.76 0.39 5.96
C VAL A 133 25.53 -0.49 5.90
N LYS A 134 25.75 -1.80 5.77
CA LYS A 134 24.67 -2.79 5.83
C LYS A 134 24.43 -3.13 7.30
N MET A 135 23.21 -2.90 7.76
CA MET A 135 22.81 -3.10 9.16
C MET A 135 21.95 -4.36 9.30
N SER A 136 21.99 -4.99 10.47
CA SER A 136 21.10 -6.11 10.81
C SER A 136 19.66 -5.63 11.07
N ARG A 137 19.49 -4.39 11.52
CA ARG A 137 18.22 -3.67 11.67
C ARG A 137 18.41 -2.22 11.26
N TYR A 138 17.39 -1.64 10.63
CA TYR A 138 17.40 -0.24 10.19
C TYR A 138 16.56 0.66 11.11
N LEU A 139 15.60 0.09 11.83
CA LEU A 139 14.88 0.79 12.88
C LEU A 139 15.82 1.02 14.06
N ASN A 140 16.14 2.28 14.30
CA ASN A 140 16.95 2.69 15.44
C ASN A 140 16.10 2.87 16.70
N ALA A 141 14.87 3.36 16.54
CA ALA A 141 13.99 3.65 17.65
C ALA A 141 13.53 2.39 18.40
N GLN A 142 13.69 2.39 19.72
CA GLN A 142 12.95 1.49 20.60
C GLN A 142 11.48 1.93 20.64
N LEU A 143 10.57 1.04 20.26
CA LEU A 143 9.14 1.32 20.26
C LEU A 143 8.51 0.95 21.60
N GLU A 144 7.81 1.91 22.23
CA GLU A 144 7.19 1.77 23.54
C GLU A 144 5.67 1.97 23.46
N PHE A 145 4.93 1.14 24.19
CA PHE A 145 3.46 1.17 24.27
C PHE A 145 3.03 1.15 25.75
N PRO A 146 3.25 2.26 26.49
CA PRO A 146 3.14 2.29 27.95
C PRO A 146 1.70 2.11 28.44
N ASP A 147 0.72 2.53 27.64
CA ASP A 147 -0.69 2.48 27.99
C ASP A 147 -1.26 1.12 27.57
N SER A 148 -0.73 0.03 28.13
CA SER A 148 -1.35 -1.28 27.94
C SER A 148 -2.60 -1.39 28.82
N TYR A 149 -3.68 -1.93 28.23
CA TYR A 149 -4.58 -2.92 28.88
C TYR A 149 -6.01 -2.52 29.28
N HIS A 150 -6.67 -1.51 28.69
CA HIS A 150 -8.12 -1.34 28.97
C HIS A 150 -8.99 -2.48 28.41
N LEU A 151 -8.57 -3.12 27.32
CA LEU A 151 -9.35 -4.19 26.66
C LEU A 151 -9.42 -5.51 27.45
N LYS A 152 -8.48 -5.78 28.36
CA LYS A 152 -8.46 -7.03 29.15
C LYS A 152 -9.18 -6.91 30.51
N LYS A 153 -9.59 -5.70 30.94
CA LYS A 153 -10.36 -5.49 32.18
C LYS A 153 -11.89 -5.51 32.01
N THR A 154 -12.42 -5.33 30.79
CA THR A 154 -13.88 -5.28 30.56
C THR A 154 -14.49 -6.58 30.04
N GLY A 155 -13.70 -7.62 29.76
CA GLY A 155 -14.22 -8.89 29.21
C GLY A 155 -14.93 -8.75 27.85
N GLN A 156 -14.80 -7.62 27.14
CA GLN A 156 -15.72 -7.25 26.06
C GLN A 156 -15.10 -6.71 24.77
N ALA A 157 -13.77 -6.64 24.61
CA ALA A 157 -13.20 -6.42 23.28
C ALA A 157 -12.98 -7.75 22.57
N GLN A 158 -14.06 -8.51 22.39
CA GLN A 158 -14.05 -9.63 21.45
C GLN A 158 -13.71 -9.09 20.07
N TRP A 159 -12.77 -9.75 19.41
CA TRP A 159 -12.53 -9.56 17.98
C TRP A 159 -13.88 -9.53 17.24
N GLN A 160 -14.11 -8.48 16.45
CA GLN A 160 -15.39 -8.30 15.73
C GLN A 160 -15.12 -8.06 14.25
N LEU A 161 -15.69 -8.91 13.42
CA LEU A 161 -15.66 -8.71 11.97
C LEU A 161 -16.57 -7.53 11.60
N TRP A 162 -16.01 -6.51 10.93
CA TRP A 162 -16.79 -5.39 10.41
C TRP A 162 -17.81 -5.90 9.39
N SER A 163 -19.07 -5.50 9.57
CA SER A 163 -20.10 -5.73 8.56
C SER A 163 -19.85 -4.79 7.38
N THR A 164 -19.47 -5.38 6.24
CA THR A 164 -19.15 -4.67 5.00
C THR A 164 -19.81 -5.33 3.80
N HIS A 165 -19.98 -4.60 2.70
CA HIS A 165 -20.58 -5.09 1.46
C HIS A 165 -19.56 -5.02 0.30
N ARG A 166 -19.47 -6.10 -0.49
CA ARG A 166 -18.46 -6.27 -1.55
C ARG A 166 -18.73 -5.43 -2.80
N ASP A 167 -19.97 -5.04 -3.01
CA ASP A 167 -20.39 -4.11 -4.07
C ASP A 167 -19.96 -2.66 -3.78
N ARG A 168 -19.57 -2.35 -2.54
CA ARG A 168 -19.11 -1.02 -2.13
C ARG A 168 -17.60 -0.90 -2.22
N HIS A 169 -17.16 0.08 -3.01
CA HIS A 169 -15.75 0.32 -3.34
C HIS A 169 -15.35 1.74 -2.96
N ALA A 170 -14.47 1.90 -1.97
CA ALA A 170 -13.78 3.16 -1.73
C ALA A 170 -12.67 3.36 -2.74
N ILE A 171 -12.65 4.54 -3.38
CA ILE A 171 -11.55 4.96 -4.25
C ILE A 171 -10.77 6.02 -3.51
N LEU A 172 -9.48 5.78 -3.24
CA LEU A 172 -8.61 6.83 -2.70
C LEU A 172 -8.31 7.84 -3.82
N SER A 173 -9.10 8.93 -3.84
CA SER A 173 -9.18 9.84 -4.97
C SER A 173 -8.18 11.00 -4.84
N SER A 174 -7.30 11.12 -5.84
CA SER A 174 -6.31 12.21 -5.92
C SER A 174 -6.65 13.26 -6.98
N GLY A 175 -7.63 12.99 -7.85
CA GLY A 175 -7.89 13.77 -9.07
C GLY A 175 -6.85 13.54 -10.17
N GLY A 176 -5.92 12.61 -9.97
CA GLY A 176 -4.98 12.14 -10.99
C GLY A 176 -5.58 11.06 -11.89
N LYS A 177 -4.85 10.73 -12.97
CA LYS A 177 -5.28 9.80 -14.03
C LYS A 177 -5.77 8.46 -13.48
N ASP A 178 -5.04 7.89 -12.53
CA ASP A 178 -5.25 6.54 -12.00
C ASP A 178 -6.55 6.47 -11.21
N SER A 179 -6.74 7.42 -10.29
CA SER A 179 -7.94 7.49 -9.46
C SER A 179 -9.20 7.84 -10.25
N LEU A 180 -9.09 8.68 -11.29
CA LEU A 180 -10.20 9.03 -12.17
C LEU A 180 -10.61 7.84 -13.05
N LEU A 181 -9.64 7.12 -13.63
CA LEU A 181 -9.91 5.90 -14.38
C LEU A 181 -10.52 4.82 -13.48
N THR A 182 -9.97 4.65 -12.27
CA THR A 182 -10.47 3.69 -11.28
C THR A 182 -11.93 3.96 -10.93
N PHE A 183 -12.28 5.23 -10.67
CA PHE A 183 -13.66 5.62 -10.45
C PHE A 183 -14.55 5.30 -11.65
N GLY A 184 -14.17 5.74 -12.86
CA GLY A 184 -14.98 5.53 -14.07
C GLY A 184 -15.26 4.04 -14.36
N LEU A 185 -14.27 3.18 -14.14
CA LEU A 185 -14.42 1.73 -14.30
C LEU A 185 -15.41 1.12 -13.30
N ILE A 186 -15.31 1.50 -12.02
CA ILE A 186 -16.20 0.97 -10.97
C ILE A 186 -17.64 1.43 -11.18
N ASP A 187 -17.81 2.71 -11.51
CA ASP A 187 -19.12 3.32 -11.78
C ASP A 187 -19.79 2.66 -13.01
N GLU A 188 -19.05 2.50 -14.12
CA GLU A 188 -19.57 1.85 -15.32
C GLU A 188 -19.98 0.38 -15.10
N MET A 189 -19.24 -0.35 -14.27
CA MET A 189 -19.57 -1.73 -13.90
C MET A 189 -20.80 -1.85 -12.97
N GLY A 190 -21.39 -0.73 -12.54
CA GLY A 190 -22.62 -0.71 -11.74
C GLY A 190 -22.41 -0.97 -10.24
N PHE A 191 -21.17 -0.84 -9.74
CA PHE A 191 -20.87 -0.96 -8.32
C PHE A 191 -21.05 0.37 -7.58
N GLU A 192 -21.30 0.32 -6.27
CA GLU A 192 -21.37 1.53 -5.46
C GLU A 192 -19.95 2.13 -5.27
N ALA A 193 -19.66 3.24 -5.95
CA ALA A 193 -18.41 3.96 -5.83
C ALA A 193 -18.43 4.97 -4.67
N TYR A 194 -17.38 4.96 -3.84
CA TYR A 194 -17.16 5.88 -2.73
C TYR A 194 -15.84 6.64 -2.92
N PRO A 195 -15.82 7.73 -3.71
CA PRO A 195 -14.63 8.56 -3.87
C PRO A 195 -14.28 9.29 -2.57
N ILE A 196 -13.08 9.06 -2.05
CA ILE A 196 -12.59 9.67 -0.80
C ILE A 196 -11.35 10.50 -1.12
N PHE A 197 -11.48 11.82 -0.95
CA PHE A 197 -10.41 12.77 -1.15
C PHE A 197 -9.73 13.13 0.17
N ILE A 198 -8.43 12.89 0.29
CA ILE A 198 -7.65 13.32 1.45
C ILE A 198 -7.04 14.71 1.15
N ASN A 199 -7.44 15.68 1.97
CA ASN A 199 -7.11 17.08 1.82
C ASN A 199 -6.04 17.48 2.84
N GLU A 200 -4.77 17.49 2.41
CA GLU A 200 -3.69 18.10 3.18
C GLU A 200 -3.75 19.63 3.15
N SER A 201 -3.16 20.30 4.14
CA SER A 201 -3.22 21.77 4.25
C SER A 201 -2.43 22.52 3.17
N GLY A 202 -1.53 21.84 2.46
CA GLY A 202 -0.62 22.41 1.50
C GLY A 202 -1.12 22.45 0.06
N ARG A 203 -0.25 22.91 -0.85
CA ARG A 203 -0.53 22.97 -2.30
C ARG A 203 -0.76 21.62 -2.96
N HIS A 204 -0.44 20.50 -2.30
CA HIS A 204 -0.80 19.17 -2.81
C HIS A 204 -2.29 19.04 -3.07
N TRP A 205 -3.15 19.70 -2.29
CA TRP A 205 -4.60 19.68 -2.51
C TRP A 205 -5.01 20.20 -3.90
N PHE A 206 -4.19 21.06 -4.53
CA PHE A 206 -4.54 21.66 -5.83
C PHE A 206 -4.71 20.61 -6.93
N THR A 207 -4.02 19.48 -6.86
CA THR A 207 -4.17 18.39 -7.86
C THR A 207 -5.55 17.74 -7.78
N ALA A 208 -6.21 17.80 -6.62
CA ALA A 208 -7.51 17.18 -6.40
C ALA A 208 -8.69 18.14 -6.59
N ILE A 209 -8.51 19.45 -6.41
CA ILE A 209 -9.62 20.43 -6.36
C ILE A 209 -10.60 20.33 -7.54
N ASN A 210 -10.08 20.24 -8.77
CA ASN A 210 -10.94 20.19 -9.96
C ASN A 210 -11.85 18.95 -9.93
N ALA A 211 -11.28 17.79 -9.64
CA ALA A 211 -12.01 16.53 -9.52
C ALA A 211 -12.94 16.57 -8.31
N TYR A 212 -12.44 16.96 -7.13
CA TYR A 212 -13.25 17.05 -5.92
C TYR A 212 -14.49 17.92 -6.10
N ASN A 213 -14.37 19.10 -6.72
CA ASN A 213 -15.52 19.98 -6.96
C ASN A 213 -16.57 19.33 -7.88
N TYR A 214 -16.14 18.66 -8.94
CA TYR A 214 -17.03 17.91 -9.83
C TYR A 214 -17.71 16.74 -9.09
N PHE A 215 -16.90 15.92 -8.42
CA PHE A 215 -17.35 14.74 -7.69
C PHE A 215 -18.33 15.13 -6.56
N LYS A 216 -18.01 16.17 -5.78
CA LYS A 216 -18.90 16.65 -4.71
C LYS A 216 -20.26 17.12 -5.24
N ALA A 217 -20.28 17.66 -6.46
CA ALA A 217 -21.51 18.16 -7.07
C ALA A 217 -22.32 17.09 -7.82
N LYS A 218 -21.67 16.02 -8.32
CA LYS A 218 -22.27 15.09 -9.29
C LYS A 218 -22.20 13.61 -8.91
N VAL A 219 -21.25 13.23 -8.07
CA VAL A 219 -20.97 11.84 -7.73
C VAL A 219 -21.42 11.56 -6.28
N PRO A 220 -22.41 10.66 -6.09
CA PRO A 220 -22.86 10.25 -4.76
C PRO A 220 -21.72 9.76 -3.88
N HIS A 221 -21.92 9.84 -2.56
CA HIS A 221 -20.97 9.36 -1.56
C HIS A 221 -19.58 10.00 -1.60
N THR A 222 -19.32 11.02 -2.43
CA THR A 222 -18.05 11.75 -2.41
C THR A 222 -17.79 12.33 -1.02
N ALA A 223 -16.66 11.93 -0.44
CA ALA A 223 -16.23 12.39 0.88
C ALA A 223 -14.87 13.08 0.83
N ARG A 224 -14.63 13.91 1.82
CA ARG A 224 -13.34 14.55 2.06
C ARG A 224 -12.92 14.34 3.50
N VAL A 225 -11.64 14.04 3.70
CA VAL A 225 -10.99 14.04 5.01
C VAL A 225 -9.91 15.11 4.98
N TRP A 226 -10.01 16.11 5.84
CA TRP A 226 -8.95 17.10 5.98
C TRP A 226 -7.91 16.62 7.00
N THR A 227 -6.63 16.82 6.71
CA THR A 227 -5.52 16.53 7.62
C THR A 227 -4.43 17.61 7.53
N ASN A 228 -3.70 17.80 8.63
CA ASN A 228 -2.51 18.66 8.68
C ASN A 228 -1.21 17.85 8.73
N SER A 229 -1.21 16.58 8.29
CA SER A 229 -0.02 15.72 8.21
C SER A 229 1.16 16.40 7.52
N ASP A 230 0.91 17.13 6.44
CA ASP A 230 1.91 17.93 5.71
C ASP A 230 2.67 18.91 6.62
N ARG A 231 1.98 19.49 7.61
CA ARG A 231 2.60 20.40 8.58
C ARG A 231 3.42 19.67 9.62
N VAL A 232 3.01 18.47 10.07
CA VAL A 232 3.82 17.61 10.95
C VAL A 232 5.12 17.23 10.23
N PHE A 233 5.02 16.82 8.96
CA PHE A 233 6.21 16.51 8.16
C PHE A 233 7.16 17.70 8.06
N ALA A 234 6.64 18.90 7.75
CA ALA A 234 7.45 20.12 7.67
C ALA A 234 8.04 20.53 9.02
N TRP A 235 7.31 20.34 10.12
CA TRP A 235 7.79 20.61 11.49
C TRP A 235 8.96 19.69 11.85
N MET A 236 8.84 18.39 11.63
CA MET A 236 9.92 17.42 11.88
C MET A 236 11.18 17.73 11.06
N LEU A 237 11.04 18.12 9.79
CA LEU A 237 12.17 18.44 8.91
C LEU A 237 13.01 19.62 9.42
N ARG A 238 12.38 20.63 10.06
CA ARG A 238 13.09 21.81 10.58
C ARG A 238 14.05 21.47 11.71
N HIS A 239 13.81 20.36 12.40
CA HIS A 239 14.64 19.91 13.53
C HIS A 239 15.78 18.98 13.10
N MET A 240 15.86 18.61 11.81
CA MET A 240 16.91 17.74 11.29
C MET A 240 18.12 18.55 10.77
N PRO A 241 19.31 18.45 11.40
CA PRO A 241 20.45 19.29 11.07
C PRO A 241 21.04 19.03 9.68
N PHE A 242 20.82 17.83 9.14
CA PHE A 242 21.26 17.44 7.81
C PHE A 242 20.24 17.76 6.70
N ILE A 243 19.13 18.42 7.02
CA ILE A 243 18.17 18.91 6.04
C ILE A 243 18.35 20.42 5.88
N ARG A 244 18.53 20.86 4.63
CA ARG A 244 18.58 22.30 4.31
C ARG A 244 17.29 23.00 4.74
N GLN A 245 17.41 24.12 5.45
CA GLN A 245 16.23 24.80 6.03
C GLN A 245 15.34 25.51 4.99
N ASP A 246 15.85 25.75 3.79
CA ASP A 246 15.10 26.24 2.64
C ASP A 246 14.49 25.11 1.79
N PHE A 247 14.32 23.89 2.35
CA PHE A 247 13.77 22.72 1.65
C PHE A 247 12.46 23.02 0.90
N SER A 248 11.61 23.90 1.44
CA SER A 248 10.33 24.29 0.83
C SER A 248 10.48 25.05 -0.50
N ARG A 249 11.67 25.61 -0.79
CA ARG A 249 11.98 26.33 -2.03
C ARG A 249 12.64 25.45 -3.09
N VAL A 250 13.09 24.25 -2.71
CA VAL A 250 13.72 23.32 -3.63
C VAL A 250 12.66 22.70 -4.52
N ARG A 251 12.83 22.85 -5.84
CA ARG A 251 11.98 22.18 -6.82
C ARG A 251 12.49 20.76 -7.02
N SER A 252 11.83 19.80 -6.38
CA SER A 252 12.06 18.38 -6.57
C SER A 252 10.72 17.64 -6.64
N ASP A 253 10.67 16.55 -7.39
CA ASP A 253 9.52 15.64 -7.43
C ASP A 253 9.52 14.64 -6.26
N GLU A 254 10.54 14.71 -5.40
CA GLU A 254 10.69 13.87 -4.23
C GLU A 254 10.57 14.66 -2.91
N TYR A 255 10.14 13.97 -1.86
CA TYR A 255 10.20 14.50 -0.50
C TYR A 255 11.59 14.33 0.12
N PRO A 256 11.97 15.20 1.08
CA PRO A 256 13.31 15.17 1.68
C PRO A 256 13.69 13.85 2.33
N ILE A 257 12.80 13.25 3.14
CA ILE A 257 13.06 11.96 3.81
C ILE A 257 11.87 11.00 3.85
N ARG A 258 10.63 11.47 3.74
CA ARG A 258 9.45 10.61 3.95
C ARG A 258 9.19 9.70 2.76
N LEU A 259 8.78 8.46 3.05
CA LEU A 259 8.40 7.42 2.08
C LEU A 259 7.13 6.64 2.48
N TRP A 260 6.62 6.82 3.71
CA TRP A 260 5.35 6.25 4.17
C TRP A 260 4.27 7.33 4.13
N THR A 261 3.65 7.51 2.95
CA THR A 261 2.71 8.61 2.68
C THR A 261 1.33 8.09 2.30
N VAL A 262 1.23 7.10 1.42
CA VAL A 262 -0.06 6.54 0.98
C VAL A 262 -0.80 5.93 2.17
N ALA A 263 -0.09 5.23 3.05
CA ALA A 263 -0.64 4.68 4.28
C ALA A 263 -1.26 5.75 5.21
N VAL A 264 -0.69 6.95 5.29
CA VAL A 264 -1.23 8.07 6.10
C VAL A 264 -2.63 8.44 5.60
N PHE A 265 -2.78 8.56 4.28
CA PHE A 265 -4.06 8.86 3.63
C PHE A 265 -5.04 7.71 3.75
N LEU A 266 -4.54 6.49 3.62
CA LEU A 266 -5.31 5.27 3.69
C LEU A 266 -5.97 5.08 5.04
N PHE A 267 -5.19 5.14 6.11
CA PHE A 267 -5.72 5.03 7.47
C PHE A 267 -6.71 6.16 7.76
N GLY A 268 -6.44 7.38 7.27
CA GLY A 268 -7.39 8.49 7.34
C GLY A 268 -8.73 8.24 6.65
N ALA A 269 -8.81 7.33 5.67
CA ALA A 269 -10.06 6.96 5.02
C ALA A 269 -10.85 5.88 5.79
N LEU A 270 -10.19 5.03 6.58
CA LEU A 270 -10.81 3.86 7.23
C LEU A 270 -12.06 4.16 8.08
N PRO A 271 -12.16 5.28 8.82
CA PRO A 271 -13.38 5.61 9.55
C PRO A 271 -14.61 5.75 8.65
N LEU A 272 -14.45 6.31 7.46
CA LEU A 272 -15.52 6.40 6.45
C LEU A 272 -15.89 5.00 5.93
N LEU A 273 -14.89 4.15 5.66
CA LEU A 273 -15.14 2.77 5.19
C LEU A 273 -15.93 1.98 6.24
N ARG A 274 -15.55 2.08 7.53
CA ARG A 274 -16.28 1.45 8.64
C ARG A 274 -17.72 1.95 8.71
N LYS A 275 -17.92 3.27 8.71
CA LYS A 275 -19.24 3.90 8.81
C LYS A 275 -20.16 3.51 7.65
N ARG A 276 -19.60 3.45 6.44
CA ARG A 276 -20.33 3.21 5.18
C ARG A 276 -20.36 1.74 4.77
N LYS A 277 -19.80 0.85 5.61
CA LYS A 277 -19.76 -0.60 5.38
C LYS A 277 -19.12 -0.98 4.05
N VAL A 278 -18.03 -0.29 3.70
CA VAL A 278 -17.28 -0.52 2.46
C VAL A 278 -16.31 -1.68 2.65
N ALA A 279 -16.32 -2.69 1.78
CA ALA A 279 -15.42 -3.84 1.87
C ALA A 279 -14.16 -3.70 1.01
N ARG A 280 -14.19 -2.91 -0.06
CA ARG A 280 -13.08 -2.84 -1.02
C ARG A 280 -12.49 -1.44 -1.05
N LEU A 281 -11.17 -1.36 -0.89
CA LEU A 281 -10.41 -0.12 -0.94
C LEU A 281 -9.46 -0.15 -2.13
N LEU A 282 -9.69 0.75 -3.08
CA LEU A 282 -8.96 0.82 -4.34
C LEU A 282 -7.90 1.91 -4.30
N ILE A 283 -6.68 1.53 -4.65
CA ILE A 283 -5.53 2.42 -4.82
C ILE A 283 -5.12 2.43 -6.29
N GLY A 284 -4.73 3.60 -6.81
CA GLY A 284 -4.32 3.79 -8.20
C GLY A 284 -2.89 3.37 -8.50
N ASP A 285 -2.50 2.13 -8.18
CA ASP A 285 -1.14 1.62 -8.37
C ASP A 285 -1.02 0.83 -9.68
N GLU A 286 -0.18 1.30 -10.59
CA GLU A 286 0.03 0.72 -11.93
C GLU A 286 1.13 -0.36 -11.95
N PHE A 287 1.39 -0.96 -13.12
CA PHE A 287 2.27 -2.14 -13.25
C PHE A 287 3.68 -1.94 -12.67
N ASP A 288 4.23 -0.74 -12.83
CA ASP A 288 5.64 -0.47 -12.54
C ASP A 288 5.91 -0.07 -11.07
N THR A 289 4.89 -0.07 -10.21
CA THR A 289 5.04 0.29 -8.77
C THR A 289 5.39 -0.90 -7.88
N SER A 290 5.30 -2.14 -8.38
CA SER A 290 5.60 -3.36 -7.61
C SER A 290 6.98 -3.90 -7.96
N ARG A 291 8.00 -3.44 -7.22
CA ARG A 291 9.40 -3.81 -7.49
C ARG A 291 10.17 -4.09 -6.20
N ARG A 292 11.04 -5.12 -6.26
CA ARG A 292 12.18 -5.27 -5.35
C ARG A 292 13.46 -4.89 -6.08
N ALA A 293 14.33 -4.17 -5.37
CA ALA A 293 15.61 -3.72 -5.88
C ALA A 293 16.71 -4.02 -4.85
N SER A 294 17.96 -3.92 -5.30
CA SER A 294 19.11 -3.95 -4.40
C SER A 294 20.03 -2.77 -4.69
N TYR A 295 20.37 -2.03 -3.65
CA TYR A 295 21.36 -0.97 -3.69
C TYR A 295 22.52 -1.34 -2.76
N LYS A 296 23.70 -1.53 -3.32
CA LYS A 296 24.92 -1.90 -2.59
C LYS A 296 24.72 -3.07 -1.60
N GLY A 297 23.98 -4.10 -2.01
CA GLY A 297 23.74 -5.32 -1.22
C GLY A 297 22.61 -5.23 -0.18
N ILE A 298 21.89 -4.11 -0.12
CA ILE A 298 20.69 -3.91 0.70
C ILE A 298 19.47 -4.12 -0.18
N THR A 299 18.58 -5.05 0.21
CA THR A 299 17.32 -5.29 -0.52
C THR A 299 16.24 -4.34 -0.02
N HIS A 300 15.50 -3.74 -0.94
CA HIS A 300 14.47 -2.72 -0.65
C HIS A 300 13.39 -2.72 -1.76
N TYR A 301 12.36 -1.90 -1.60
CA TYR A 301 11.19 -1.80 -2.50
C TYR A 301 11.24 -0.58 -3.40
N ASP A 302 12.44 -0.09 -3.73
CA ASP A 302 12.68 1.08 -4.57
C ASP A 302 11.99 2.37 -4.10
N GLY A 303 11.65 2.47 -2.80
CA GLY A 303 10.90 3.60 -2.25
C GLY A 303 9.42 3.61 -2.62
N LEU A 304 8.91 2.51 -3.17
CA LEU A 304 7.53 2.36 -3.65
C LEU A 304 6.75 1.31 -2.85
N TYR A 305 7.21 0.96 -1.65
CA TYR A 305 6.54 -0.07 -0.84
C TYR A 305 5.06 0.23 -0.68
N ASP A 306 4.70 1.45 -0.26
CA ASP A 306 3.31 1.88 -0.02
C ASP A 306 2.44 2.09 -1.28
N GLN A 307 3.00 1.77 -2.46
CA GLN A 307 2.33 1.76 -3.77
C GLN A 307 2.44 0.39 -4.45
N SER A 308 2.84 -0.65 -3.70
CA SER A 308 3.12 -1.98 -4.25
C SER A 308 2.10 -3.03 -3.81
N ARG A 309 2.03 -4.13 -4.57
CA ARG A 309 1.27 -5.32 -4.18
C ARG A 309 1.72 -5.91 -2.83
N TYR A 310 2.99 -5.71 -2.45
CA TYR A 310 3.50 -6.17 -1.16
C TYR A 310 2.81 -5.46 0.00
N PHE A 311 2.54 -4.17 -0.16
CA PHE A 311 1.81 -3.36 0.80
C PHE A 311 0.32 -3.68 0.80
N ASP A 312 -0.32 -3.82 -0.36
CA ASP A 312 -1.71 -4.29 -0.44
C ASP A 312 -1.93 -5.60 0.32
N ASN A 313 -1.04 -6.58 0.10
CA ASN A 313 -1.11 -7.86 0.76
C ASN A 313 -0.84 -7.73 2.26
N ALA A 314 0.06 -6.84 2.68
CA ALA A 314 0.35 -6.60 4.10
C ALA A 314 -0.83 -5.96 4.82
N LEU A 315 -1.46 -4.96 4.21
CA LEU A 315 -2.58 -4.21 4.77
C LEU A 315 -3.84 -5.07 4.77
N SER A 316 -4.15 -5.80 3.70
CA SER A 316 -5.28 -6.73 3.67
C SER A 316 -5.13 -7.82 4.74
N ARG A 317 -3.92 -8.36 4.96
CA ARG A 317 -3.65 -9.30 6.07
C ARG A 317 -3.83 -8.65 7.44
N TYR A 318 -3.35 -7.42 7.62
CA TYR A 318 -3.52 -6.69 8.87
C TYR A 318 -5.00 -6.42 9.17
N PHE A 319 -5.75 -5.93 8.19
CA PHE A 319 -7.19 -5.69 8.30
C PHE A 319 -7.96 -6.95 8.65
N LEU A 320 -7.69 -8.05 7.93
CA LEU A 320 -8.30 -9.34 8.21
C LEU A 320 -8.04 -9.81 9.65
N ARG A 321 -6.77 -9.73 10.11
CA ARG A 321 -6.40 -10.08 11.50
C ARG A 321 -7.11 -9.19 12.52
N LYS A 322 -7.28 -7.90 12.23
CA LYS A 322 -8.02 -6.95 13.07
C LYS A 322 -9.54 -7.16 13.06
N GLY A 323 -10.07 -8.00 12.17
CA GLY A 323 -11.50 -8.10 11.92
C GLY A 323 -12.05 -6.91 11.12
N TRP A 324 -11.18 -6.06 10.57
CA TRP A 324 -11.60 -5.00 9.65
C TRP A 324 -11.80 -5.68 8.29
N ASN A 325 -13.04 -5.99 7.94
CA ASN A 325 -13.39 -6.73 6.72
C ASN A 325 -13.23 -5.86 5.46
N ILE A 326 -11.98 -5.45 5.19
CA ILE A 326 -11.55 -4.54 4.13
C ILE A 326 -10.41 -5.19 3.36
N ASN A 327 -10.51 -5.11 2.03
CA ASN A 327 -9.50 -5.59 1.10
C ASN A 327 -8.93 -4.43 0.30
N GLN A 328 -7.61 -4.32 0.29
CA GLN A 328 -6.88 -3.29 -0.43
C GLN A 328 -6.24 -3.87 -1.70
N PHE A 329 -6.48 -3.25 -2.85
CA PHE A 329 -5.87 -3.64 -4.11
C PHE A 329 -5.95 -2.52 -5.17
N SER A 330 -5.30 -2.74 -6.31
CA SER A 330 -5.39 -1.87 -7.48
C SER A 330 -5.98 -2.62 -8.68
N ILE A 331 -7.03 -2.07 -9.30
CA ILE A 331 -7.62 -2.60 -10.54
C ILE A 331 -6.85 -2.19 -11.79
N VAL A 332 -6.00 -1.15 -11.70
CA VAL A 332 -5.21 -0.63 -12.84
C VAL A 332 -3.80 -1.21 -12.90
N ARG A 333 -3.45 -2.12 -11.97
CA ARG A 333 -2.11 -2.73 -11.88
C ARG A 333 -1.62 -3.44 -13.15
N PRO A 334 -2.47 -4.08 -13.99
CA PRO A 334 -1.99 -4.66 -15.25
C PRO A 334 -1.63 -3.63 -16.34
N LEU A 335 -1.91 -2.34 -16.10
CA LEU A 335 -1.80 -1.26 -17.09
C LEU A 335 -0.51 -0.47 -16.91
N SER A 336 -0.03 0.14 -18.00
CA SER A 336 1.01 1.18 -17.97
C SER A 336 0.39 2.58 -17.80
N GLU A 337 1.19 3.57 -17.41
CA GLU A 337 0.76 4.98 -17.36
C GLU A 337 0.11 5.44 -18.67
N LEU A 338 0.69 5.04 -19.81
CA LEU A 338 0.25 5.47 -21.13
C LEU A 338 -1.10 4.84 -21.50
N LEU A 339 -1.28 3.56 -21.15
CA LEU A 339 -2.54 2.85 -21.37
C LEU A 339 -3.65 3.38 -20.45
N ILE A 340 -3.34 3.68 -19.18
CA ILE A 340 -4.25 4.37 -18.25
C ILE A 340 -4.68 5.71 -18.83
N GLN A 341 -3.74 6.52 -19.31
CA GLN A 341 -4.04 7.81 -19.92
C GLN A 341 -4.91 7.66 -21.19
N LYS A 342 -4.62 6.66 -22.05
CA LYS A 342 -5.42 6.33 -23.24
C LYS A 342 -6.85 6.02 -22.87
N MET A 343 -7.05 5.06 -21.97
CA MET A 343 -8.38 4.66 -21.52
C MET A 343 -9.16 5.80 -20.89
N LEU A 344 -8.54 6.57 -19.99
CA LEU A 344 -9.19 7.72 -19.36
C LEU A 344 -9.65 8.74 -20.41
N THR A 345 -8.80 9.08 -21.37
CA THR A 345 -9.12 10.08 -22.40
C THR A 345 -10.21 9.62 -23.38
N GLN A 346 -10.19 8.35 -23.78
CA GLN A 346 -11.06 7.83 -24.83
C GLN A 346 -12.40 7.33 -24.27
N ARG A 347 -12.42 6.73 -23.07
CA ARG A 347 -13.63 6.18 -22.46
C ARG A 347 -14.33 7.15 -21.53
N TYR A 348 -13.57 7.90 -20.74
CA TYR A 348 -14.11 8.84 -19.74
C TYR A 348 -13.62 10.28 -19.96
N PRO A 349 -13.84 10.86 -21.16
CA PRO A 349 -13.36 12.20 -21.49
C PRO A 349 -13.89 13.27 -20.52
N HIS A 350 -15.11 13.10 -19.99
CA HIS A 350 -15.70 13.99 -18.99
C HIS A 350 -14.97 13.96 -17.63
N LEU A 351 -14.37 12.83 -17.24
CA LEU A 351 -13.53 12.75 -16.03
C LEU A 351 -12.14 13.34 -16.30
N GLN A 352 -11.59 13.07 -17.48
CA GLN A 352 -10.28 13.55 -17.89
C GLN A 352 -10.17 15.07 -17.86
N GLU A 353 -11.24 15.80 -18.15
CA GLU A 353 -11.30 17.26 -18.03
C GLU A 353 -10.95 17.78 -16.63
N HIS A 354 -11.07 16.95 -15.59
CA HIS A 354 -10.74 17.34 -14.21
C HIS A 354 -9.33 16.92 -13.79
N GLN A 355 -8.58 16.22 -14.65
CA GLN A 355 -7.24 15.71 -14.35
C GLN A 355 -6.25 16.86 -14.11
N VAL A 356 -5.62 16.86 -12.93
CA VAL A 356 -4.47 17.73 -12.64
C VAL A 356 -3.37 16.90 -11.97
N SER A 357 -2.25 16.71 -12.67
CA SER A 357 -1.09 15.97 -12.14
C SER A 357 0.07 16.89 -11.72
N CYS A 358 -0.05 18.20 -11.94
CA CYS A 358 1.02 19.16 -11.72
C CYS A 358 1.10 19.59 -10.24
N HIS A 359 2.23 19.33 -9.57
CA HIS A 359 2.46 19.83 -8.20
C HIS A 359 2.74 21.33 -8.10
N ALA A 360 3.11 21.96 -9.22
CA ALA A 360 3.26 23.41 -9.34
C ALA A 360 1.99 24.08 -9.93
N ALA A 361 0.83 23.42 -9.84
CA ALA A 361 -0.42 23.96 -10.33
C ALA A 361 -0.79 25.27 -9.60
N HIS A 362 -1.59 26.09 -10.26
CA HIS A 362 -2.03 27.38 -9.76
C HIS A 362 -3.53 27.55 -9.99
N LYS A 363 -4.15 28.43 -9.19
CA LYS A 363 -5.56 28.76 -9.33
C LYS A 363 -5.72 29.91 -10.32
N GLU A 364 -6.62 29.76 -11.27
CA GLU A 364 -7.05 30.79 -12.22
C GLU A 364 -8.58 30.83 -12.19
N GLY A 365 -9.15 31.92 -11.65
CA GLY A 365 -10.58 31.98 -11.33
C GLY A 365 -10.97 30.84 -10.39
N ASN A 366 -11.94 30.01 -10.81
CA ASN A 366 -12.41 28.84 -10.03
C ASN A 366 -11.76 27.51 -10.42
N ARG A 367 -10.82 27.50 -11.37
CA ARG A 367 -10.19 26.28 -11.89
C ARG A 367 -8.72 26.22 -11.51
N ILE A 368 -8.23 25.02 -11.24
CA ILE A 368 -6.80 24.76 -11.10
C ILE A 368 -6.21 24.44 -12.47
N ARG A 369 -5.09 25.11 -12.80
CA ARG A 369 -4.37 24.97 -14.06
C ARG A 369 -2.98 24.39 -13.82
N PRO A 370 -2.51 23.47 -14.69
CA PRO A 370 -1.14 23.00 -14.65
C PRO A 370 -0.14 24.11 -15.03
N CYS A 371 1.11 24.01 -14.58
CA CYS A 371 2.12 25.05 -14.84
C CYS A 371 2.71 25.01 -16.27
N GLY A 372 2.48 23.91 -17.01
CA GLY A 372 2.96 23.70 -18.37
C GLY A 372 4.48 23.63 -18.53
N ARG A 373 5.24 23.44 -17.44
CA ARG A 373 6.72 23.57 -17.46
C ARG A 373 7.48 22.55 -16.62
N CYS A 374 6.85 21.92 -15.62
CA CYS A 374 7.52 20.92 -14.77
C CYS A 374 7.61 19.56 -15.46
N GLU A 375 8.40 18.65 -14.90
CA GLU A 375 8.53 17.27 -15.39
C GLU A 375 7.16 16.59 -15.56
N LYS A 376 6.32 16.61 -14.52
CA LYS A 376 4.98 16.01 -14.60
C LYS A 376 4.12 16.58 -15.72
N CYS A 377 4.24 17.88 -16.01
CA CYS A 377 3.55 18.50 -17.15
C CYS A 377 4.06 17.95 -18.47
N ARG A 378 5.39 17.85 -18.65
CA ARG A 378 5.99 17.27 -19.85
C ARG A 378 5.52 15.85 -20.08
N ARG A 379 5.46 15.06 -19.01
CA ARG A 379 4.99 13.68 -19.04
C ARG A 379 3.53 13.59 -19.46
N ILE A 380 2.62 14.28 -18.79
CA ILE A 380 1.19 14.26 -19.13
C ILE A 380 0.95 14.78 -20.55
N VAL A 381 1.54 15.91 -20.92
CA VAL A 381 1.40 16.47 -22.28
C VAL A 381 1.95 15.49 -23.32
N GLY A 382 3.14 14.93 -23.08
CA GLY A 382 3.74 13.93 -23.95
C GLY A 382 2.81 12.73 -24.14
N MET A 383 2.30 12.15 -23.05
CA MET A 383 1.38 11.02 -23.12
C MET A 383 0.11 11.36 -23.89
N LEU A 384 -0.56 12.48 -23.58
CA LEU A 384 -1.77 12.93 -24.27
C LEU A 384 -1.52 13.11 -25.77
N LYS A 385 -0.43 13.77 -26.15
CA LYS A 385 -0.09 13.97 -27.57
C LYS A 385 0.31 12.66 -28.27
N ALA A 386 0.93 11.72 -27.57
CA ALA A 386 1.29 10.41 -28.13
C ALA A 386 0.06 9.53 -28.44
N ILE A 387 -1.06 9.73 -27.74
CA ILE A 387 -2.33 9.00 -27.95
C ILE A 387 -3.39 9.83 -28.69
N ASP A 388 -2.97 10.92 -29.34
CA ASP A 388 -3.84 11.84 -30.10
C ASP A 388 -4.94 12.53 -29.26
N ALA A 389 -4.73 12.66 -27.96
CA ALA A 389 -5.61 13.40 -27.05
C ALA A 389 -5.18 14.88 -26.93
N ASP A 390 -6.16 15.75 -26.69
CA ASP A 390 -5.96 17.19 -26.55
C ASP A 390 -5.61 17.58 -25.09
N PRO A 391 -4.39 18.10 -24.81
CA PRO A 391 -4.02 18.57 -23.48
C PRO A 391 -4.79 19.80 -23.00
N THR A 392 -5.40 20.59 -23.88
CA THR A 392 -6.15 21.79 -23.45
C THR A 392 -7.36 21.43 -22.58
N ARG A 393 -7.88 20.20 -22.70
CA ARG A 393 -8.93 19.64 -21.82
C ARG A 393 -8.52 19.58 -20.35
N CYS A 394 -7.25 19.27 -20.06
CA CYS A 394 -6.68 19.33 -18.71
C CYS A 394 -6.31 20.76 -18.29
N GLY A 395 -6.57 21.76 -19.13
CA GLY A 395 -6.27 23.16 -18.89
C GLY A 395 -4.85 23.59 -19.20
N TYR A 396 -4.08 22.82 -19.98
CA TYR A 396 -2.81 23.30 -20.53
C TYR A 396 -3.05 24.38 -21.60
N THR A 397 -2.19 25.39 -21.66
CA THR A 397 -2.19 26.38 -22.74
C THR A 397 -1.38 25.89 -23.93
N GLU A 398 -1.67 26.38 -25.13
CA GLU A 398 -0.89 26.05 -26.35
C GLU A 398 0.62 26.31 -26.18
N ALA A 399 0.98 27.44 -25.56
CA ALA A 399 2.36 27.76 -25.26
C ALA A 399 3.00 26.75 -24.28
N GLY A 400 2.24 26.31 -23.26
CA GLY A 400 2.69 25.29 -22.31
C GLY A 400 2.85 23.91 -22.96
N ILE A 401 1.97 23.55 -23.89
CA ILE A 401 2.05 22.29 -24.66
C ILE A 401 3.33 22.27 -25.49
N ARG A 402 3.57 23.34 -26.26
CA ARG A 402 4.78 23.47 -27.09
C ARG A 402 6.05 23.39 -26.25
N ALA A 403 6.12 24.17 -25.17
CA ALA A 403 7.26 24.16 -24.25
C ALA A 403 7.49 22.78 -23.61
N CYS A 404 6.42 22.04 -23.31
CA CYS A 404 6.53 20.68 -22.79
C CYS A 404 7.15 19.72 -23.80
N LEU A 405 6.70 19.75 -25.06
CA LEU A 405 7.21 18.89 -26.13
C LEU A 405 8.65 19.21 -26.51
N GLU A 406 9.02 20.50 -26.57
CA GLU A 406 10.40 20.90 -26.86
C GLU A 406 11.38 20.41 -25.79
N ARG A 407 10.99 20.52 -24.51
CA ARG A 407 11.85 20.20 -23.36
C ARG A 407 11.85 18.72 -23.01
N ILE A 408 10.91 17.91 -23.51
CA ILE A 408 10.85 16.47 -23.19
C ILE A 408 12.10 15.73 -23.71
N VAL A 409 12.69 16.22 -24.81
CA VAL A 409 13.90 15.62 -25.41
C VAL A 409 15.15 15.97 -24.61
N SER A 410 15.29 17.23 -24.19
CA SER A 410 16.50 17.71 -23.52
C SER A 410 16.51 17.43 -22.01
N GLU A 411 15.34 17.44 -21.37
CA GLU A 411 15.21 17.29 -19.91
C GLU A 411 14.60 15.96 -19.47
N GLY A 412 14.06 15.17 -20.41
CA GLY A 412 13.46 13.88 -20.12
C GLY A 412 12.18 13.92 -19.26
N VAL A 413 11.76 12.72 -18.85
CA VAL A 413 10.67 12.45 -17.91
C VAL A 413 11.11 11.39 -16.90
N HIS A 414 10.59 11.48 -15.68
CA HIS A 414 10.85 10.56 -14.58
C HIS A 414 9.79 9.43 -14.58
N GLN A 415 9.88 8.55 -15.58
CA GLN A 415 9.09 7.32 -15.71
C GLN A 415 10.00 6.09 -15.57
N GLU A 416 9.38 4.91 -15.48
CA GLU A 416 10.06 3.67 -15.80
C GLU A 416 10.71 3.78 -17.20
N SER A 417 11.96 3.32 -17.29
CA SER A 417 12.83 3.55 -18.44
C SER A 417 12.25 3.08 -19.78
N VAL A 418 11.48 1.98 -19.77
CA VAL A 418 10.82 1.40 -20.94
C VAL A 418 9.59 2.22 -21.33
N GLY A 419 8.78 2.66 -20.36
CA GLY A 419 7.67 3.60 -20.57
C GLY A 419 8.10 4.93 -21.19
N ALA A 420 9.11 5.59 -20.61
CA ALA A 420 9.69 6.83 -21.15
C ALA A 420 10.19 6.66 -22.59
N ARG A 421 10.88 5.55 -22.85
CA ARG A 421 11.44 5.22 -24.16
C ARG A 421 10.33 5.01 -25.20
N HIS A 422 9.27 4.29 -24.85
CA HIS A 422 8.15 4.07 -25.78
C HIS A 422 7.38 5.37 -26.05
N LEU A 423 7.17 6.19 -25.02
CA LEU A 423 6.56 7.51 -25.18
C LEU A 423 7.35 8.37 -26.18
N LEU A 424 8.66 8.47 -25.99
CA LEU A 424 9.52 9.23 -26.89
C LEU A 424 9.50 8.65 -28.32
N PHE A 425 9.44 7.33 -28.46
CA PHE A 425 9.30 6.65 -29.75
C PHE A 425 8.01 7.08 -30.47
N MET A 426 6.87 7.03 -29.79
CA MET A 426 5.58 7.41 -30.36
C MET A 426 5.54 8.89 -30.77
N LEU A 427 6.08 9.79 -29.93
CA LEU A 427 6.17 11.21 -30.23
C LEU A 427 7.05 11.48 -31.47
N ALA A 428 8.21 10.79 -31.57
CA ALA A 428 9.13 10.93 -32.70
C ALA A 428 8.54 10.35 -34.00
N GLN A 429 7.81 9.24 -33.92
CA GLN A 429 7.11 8.65 -35.06
C GLN A 429 6.05 9.60 -35.62
N LYS A 430 5.36 10.34 -34.74
CA LYS A 430 4.36 11.35 -35.09
C LYS A 430 4.96 12.71 -35.50
N GLY A 431 6.28 12.88 -35.48
CA GLY A 431 6.93 14.15 -35.81
C GLY A 431 6.67 15.27 -34.81
N LEU A 432 6.23 14.95 -33.58
CA LEU A 432 5.91 15.93 -32.54
C LEU A 432 7.14 16.38 -31.75
N VAL A 433 8.24 15.64 -31.87
CA VAL A 433 9.54 15.97 -31.27
C VAL A 433 10.65 15.71 -32.28
N HIS A 434 11.67 16.56 -32.27
CA HIS A 434 12.85 16.41 -33.12
C HIS A 434 13.97 15.70 -32.36
N LEU A 435 14.42 14.57 -32.90
CA LEU A 435 15.57 13.83 -32.41
C LEU A 435 16.70 13.90 -33.45
N SER A 436 17.94 13.99 -32.99
CA SER A 436 19.10 13.82 -33.86
C SER A 436 19.05 12.44 -34.54
N SER A 437 19.61 12.34 -35.74
CA SER A 437 19.66 11.07 -36.50
C SER A 437 20.27 9.93 -35.67
N ALA A 438 21.30 10.22 -34.88
CA ALA A 438 21.93 9.28 -33.96
C ALA A 438 20.98 8.82 -32.84
N ASN A 439 20.25 9.74 -32.20
CA ASN A 439 19.32 9.39 -31.12
C ASN A 439 18.09 8.64 -31.65
N ARG A 440 17.60 9.00 -32.84
CA ARG A 440 16.49 8.30 -33.49
C ARG A 440 16.83 6.85 -33.82
N ARG A 441 18.05 6.56 -34.27
CA ARG A 441 18.52 5.18 -34.53
C ARG A 441 18.64 4.33 -33.27
N LYS A 442 18.94 4.94 -32.12
CA LYS A 442 19.06 4.25 -30.82
C LYS A 442 17.71 4.01 -30.14
N LEU A 443 16.66 4.74 -30.56
CA LEU A 443 15.34 4.67 -29.95
C LEU A 443 14.58 3.43 -30.42
N LYS A 444 14.49 2.42 -29.55
CA LYS A 444 13.75 1.17 -29.81
C LYS A 444 12.33 1.25 -29.24
N PRO A 445 11.30 0.80 -29.98
CA PRO A 445 9.94 0.70 -29.45
C PRO A 445 9.83 -0.34 -28.33
N CYS A 446 8.83 -0.19 -27.47
CA CYS A 446 8.49 -1.13 -26.40
C CYS A 446 6.98 -1.36 -26.43
N PRO A 447 6.48 -2.11 -27.43
CA PRO A 447 5.05 -2.27 -27.65
C PRO A 447 4.31 -2.92 -26.48
N GLU A 448 5.01 -3.61 -25.58
CA GLU A 448 4.47 -4.14 -24.34
C GLU A 448 3.84 -3.07 -23.43
N ILE A 449 4.25 -1.80 -23.56
CA ILE A 449 3.67 -0.67 -22.80
C ILE A 449 2.20 -0.43 -23.20
N MET A 450 1.81 -0.78 -24.42
CA MET A 450 0.44 -0.65 -24.91
C MET A 450 -0.40 -1.91 -24.71
N LYS A 451 0.15 -2.95 -24.06
CA LYS A 451 -0.52 -4.22 -23.80
C LYS A 451 -0.83 -4.38 -22.32
N LEU A 452 -1.82 -5.21 -22.00
CA LEU A 452 -2.01 -5.67 -20.62
C LEU A 452 -0.84 -6.57 -20.23
N ARG A 453 -0.27 -6.35 -19.04
CA ARG A 453 0.88 -7.11 -18.57
C ARG A 453 0.48 -7.88 -17.32
N PHE A 454 0.53 -9.21 -17.40
CA PHE A 454 0.31 -10.13 -16.29
C PHE A 454 1.63 -10.77 -15.87
N ASP A 455 2.12 -10.37 -14.71
CA ASP A 455 3.38 -10.84 -14.14
C ASP A 455 3.10 -11.53 -12.79
N PRO A 456 3.56 -12.78 -12.56
CA PRO A 456 3.30 -13.51 -11.32
C PRO A 456 3.71 -12.75 -10.04
N GLU A 457 4.71 -11.88 -10.12
CA GLU A 457 5.19 -11.08 -9.01
C GLU A 457 4.51 -9.71 -8.96
N ARG A 458 4.42 -9.01 -10.10
CA ARG A 458 3.99 -7.60 -10.14
C ARG A 458 2.49 -7.42 -10.29
N SER A 459 1.86 -8.15 -11.20
CA SER A 459 0.45 -7.98 -11.58
C SER A 459 -0.22 -9.33 -11.86
N PRO A 460 -0.21 -10.27 -10.90
CA PRO A 460 -0.83 -11.55 -11.13
C PRO A 460 -2.33 -11.37 -11.28
N ILE A 461 -2.94 -12.16 -12.17
CA ILE A 461 -4.36 -12.03 -12.52
C ILE A 461 -5.28 -12.16 -11.30
N ASP A 462 -4.88 -12.95 -10.30
CA ASP A 462 -5.60 -13.17 -9.06
C ASP A 462 -5.36 -12.08 -8.00
N SER A 463 -4.68 -10.97 -8.32
CA SER A 463 -4.56 -9.80 -7.43
C SER A 463 -5.76 -8.85 -7.47
N ILE A 464 -6.76 -9.14 -8.29
CA ILE A 464 -8.02 -8.40 -8.38
C ILE A 464 -9.16 -9.38 -8.01
N PRO A 465 -10.22 -8.97 -7.29
CA PRO A 465 -11.39 -9.82 -7.04
C PRO A 465 -12.00 -10.44 -8.30
N ALA A 466 -12.35 -11.73 -8.23
CA ALA A 466 -12.73 -12.54 -9.39
C ALA A 466 -13.96 -12.00 -10.13
N ASP A 467 -14.93 -11.46 -9.40
CA ASP A 467 -16.16 -10.84 -9.92
C ASP A 467 -15.91 -9.56 -10.74
N LEU A 468 -14.75 -8.90 -10.56
CA LEU A 468 -14.40 -7.70 -11.32
C LEU A 468 -13.69 -8.03 -12.64
N ARG A 469 -13.01 -9.18 -12.73
CA ARG A 469 -12.00 -9.43 -13.78
C ARG A 469 -12.57 -9.50 -15.19
N THR A 470 -13.70 -10.18 -15.39
CA THR A 470 -14.29 -10.36 -16.73
C THR A 470 -14.63 -9.00 -17.35
N SER A 471 -15.36 -8.15 -16.62
CA SER A 471 -15.73 -6.81 -17.07
C SER A 471 -14.50 -5.92 -17.25
N LEU A 472 -13.60 -5.89 -16.26
CA LEU A 472 -12.38 -5.08 -16.33
C LEU A 472 -11.51 -5.45 -17.54
N TYR A 473 -11.16 -6.72 -17.70
CA TYR A 473 -10.28 -7.14 -18.80
C TYR A 473 -10.97 -7.03 -20.15
N GLY A 474 -12.29 -7.21 -20.21
CA GLY A 474 -13.09 -6.92 -21.41
C GLY A 474 -12.98 -5.45 -21.83
N ILE A 475 -13.13 -4.51 -20.89
CA ILE A 475 -12.94 -3.08 -21.16
C ILE A 475 -11.49 -2.80 -21.54
N PHE A 476 -10.51 -3.35 -20.82
CA PHE A 476 -9.10 -3.08 -21.04
C PHE A 476 -8.63 -3.50 -22.43
N LEU A 477 -9.08 -4.66 -22.91
CA LEU A 477 -8.74 -5.19 -24.23
C LEU A 477 -9.32 -4.38 -25.40
N GLN A 478 -10.33 -3.52 -25.17
CA GLN A 478 -10.81 -2.60 -26.21
C GLN A 478 -9.80 -1.50 -26.53
N TYR A 479 -8.89 -1.18 -25.60
CA TYR A 479 -7.93 -0.09 -25.73
C TYR A 479 -6.47 -0.56 -25.80
N ALA A 480 -6.17 -1.75 -25.30
CA ALA A 480 -4.85 -2.35 -25.32
C ALA A 480 -4.56 -3.07 -26.64
N ASP A 481 -3.30 -3.13 -27.04
CA ASP A 481 -2.84 -3.84 -28.25
C ASP A 481 -2.68 -5.36 -28.00
N GLY A 482 -3.60 -5.93 -27.21
CA GLY A 482 -3.57 -7.29 -26.69
C GLY A 482 -3.04 -7.41 -25.26
N ALA A 483 -2.75 -8.64 -24.83
CA ALA A 483 -2.26 -8.95 -23.50
C ALA A 483 -1.05 -9.88 -23.53
N LEU A 484 -0.20 -9.75 -22.51
CA LEU A 484 1.02 -10.51 -22.33
C LEU A 484 1.05 -11.14 -20.94
N GLN A 485 1.58 -12.35 -20.86
CA GLN A 485 1.90 -13.01 -19.60
C GLN A 485 3.41 -13.23 -19.51
N ARG A 486 3.97 -12.98 -18.32
CA ARG A 486 5.37 -13.26 -18.02
C ARG A 486 5.55 -14.75 -17.77
N VAL A 487 6.39 -15.41 -18.58
CA VAL A 487 6.80 -16.81 -18.38
C VAL A 487 8.32 -16.83 -18.30
N GLY A 488 8.86 -17.02 -17.09
CA GLY A 488 10.29 -16.85 -16.82
C GLY A 488 10.74 -15.42 -17.13
N ARG A 489 11.67 -15.25 -18.07
CA ARG A 489 12.20 -13.94 -18.49
C ARG A 489 11.58 -13.39 -19.77
N GLU A 490 10.55 -14.05 -20.30
CA GLU A 490 9.94 -13.71 -21.58
C GLU A 490 8.49 -13.27 -21.43
N TRP A 491 8.06 -12.41 -22.36
CA TRP A 491 6.66 -12.05 -22.52
C TRP A 491 6.04 -12.93 -23.61
N LYS A 492 4.96 -13.63 -23.27
CA LYS A 492 4.18 -14.44 -24.22
C LYS A 492 2.80 -13.84 -24.41
N ALA A 493 2.26 -13.96 -25.62
CA ALA A 493 0.88 -13.57 -25.88
C ALA A 493 -0.07 -14.34 -24.95
N PHE A 494 -1.07 -13.64 -24.42
CA PHE A 494 -1.96 -14.19 -23.40
C PHE A 494 -3.40 -13.76 -23.65
N ALA A 495 -4.34 -14.68 -23.45
CA ALA A 495 -5.77 -14.43 -23.56
C ALA A 495 -6.39 -14.48 -22.15
N PRO A 496 -6.44 -13.35 -21.41
CA PRO A 496 -6.87 -13.36 -20.00
C PRO A 496 -8.32 -13.82 -19.83
N LEU A 497 -9.21 -13.47 -20.76
CA LEU A 497 -10.62 -13.85 -20.72
C LEU A 497 -10.88 -15.34 -20.99
N ALA A 498 -9.92 -16.06 -21.59
CA ALA A 498 -10.00 -17.50 -21.84
C ALA A 498 -9.19 -18.31 -20.82
N SER A 499 -8.53 -17.65 -19.86
CA SER A 499 -7.67 -18.30 -18.87
C SER A 499 -8.49 -18.92 -17.74
N SER A 500 -8.14 -20.14 -17.33
CA SER A 500 -8.67 -20.75 -16.10
C SER A 500 -8.38 -19.91 -14.85
N LEU A 501 -7.32 -19.09 -14.87
CA LEU A 501 -6.97 -18.20 -13.76
C LEU A 501 -7.95 -17.04 -13.59
N LEU A 502 -8.79 -16.76 -14.60
CA LEU A 502 -9.80 -15.69 -14.54
C LEU A 502 -10.74 -15.86 -13.35
N HIS A 503 -11.07 -17.10 -12.99
CA HIS A 503 -12.01 -17.43 -11.91
C HIS A 503 -11.34 -17.81 -10.59
N LYS A 504 -10.01 -17.74 -10.51
CA LYS A 504 -9.27 -18.09 -9.29
C LYS A 504 -9.73 -17.20 -8.11
N PRO A 505 -10.08 -17.75 -6.94
CA PRO A 505 -10.51 -16.95 -5.80
C PRO A 505 -9.49 -15.87 -5.41
N TYR A 506 -9.98 -14.72 -4.94
CA TYR A 506 -9.12 -13.66 -4.43
C TYR A 506 -8.81 -13.90 -2.95
N THR A 507 -7.52 -13.94 -2.61
CA THR A 507 -7.01 -14.44 -1.33
C THR A 507 -7.60 -13.77 -0.09
N PHE A 508 -7.94 -12.48 -0.16
CA PHE A 508 -8.36 -11.72 1.02
C PHE A 508 -9.88 -11.56 1.14
N GLU A 509 -10.67 -12.08 0.20
CA GLU A 509 -12.13 -12.05 0.31
C GLU A 509 -12.68 -13.23 1.11
N LEU A 510 -13.15 -12.95 2.32
CA LEU A 510 -13.86 -13.93 3.15
C LEU A 510 -15.23 -14.25 2.54
N ASP A 511 -15.47 -15.51 2.15
CA ASP A 511 -16.82 -15.98 1.86
C ASP A 511 -17.67 -16.03 3.13
N THR A 512 -18.48 -15.00 3.33
CA THR A 512 -19.42 -14.91 4.46
C THR A 512 -20.76 -15.56 4.14
N SER A 513 -21.03 -15.92 2.87
CA SER A 513 -22.29 -16.58 2.47
C SER A 513 -22.36 -18.04 2.94
N THR A 514 -21.21 -18.69 3.09
CA THR A 514 -21.08 -20.07 3.59
C THR A 514 -21.04 -20.19 5.12
N ARG A 515 -20.76 -19.09 5.85
CA ARG A 515 -20.75 -19.12 7.33
C ARG A 515 -22.14 -19.30 7.96
N ALA A 516 -23.22 -19.03 7.23
CA ALA A 516 -24.58 -19.30 7.71
C ALA A 516 -24.94 -20.80 7.72
N ARG A 517 -24.04 -21.69 7.25
CA ARG A 517 -24.22 -23.15 7.22
C ARG A 517 -23.08 -23.92 7.89
N ALA A 518 -22.43 -23.36 8.90
CA ALA A 518 -21.68 -24.20 9.85
C ALA A 518 -22.67 -24.97 10.74
N GLN A 519 -23.42 -25.90 10.14
CA GLN A 519 -23.91 -27.06 10.87
C GLN A 519 -22.66 -27.89 11.19
N VAL A 520 -22.48 -28.23 12.45
CA VAL A 520 -21.59 -29.33 12.86
C VAL A 520 -22.02 -30.55 12.04
N PRO A 521 -21.20 -31.07 11.12
CA PRO A 521 -21.58 -32.26 10.38
C PRO A 521 -21.60 -33.46 11.32
N SER A 522 -22.61 -34.31 11.17
CA SER A 522 -22.71 -35.61 11.82
C SER A 522 -21.47 -36.47 11.53
N GLU A 523 -21.10 -37.32 12.50
CA GLU A 523 -19.90 -38.18 12.54
C GLU A 523 -19.74 -39.21 11.41
N ASP A 524 -20.47 -39.10 10.30
CA ASP A 524 -20.70 -40.22 9.36
C ASP A 524 -20.06 -40.09 7.96
N GLU A 525 -19.16 -39.13 7.72
CA GLU A 525 -18.29 -39.15 6.52
C GLU A 525 -16.86 -39.59 6.87
N SER A 526 -16.68 -40.91 6.96
CA SER A 526 -15.39 -41.57 7.08
C SER A 526 -14.61 -41.49 5.77
N GLY A 527 -13.56 -40.64 5.77
CA GLY A 527 -12.56 -40.51 4.71
C GLY A 527 -12.11 -39.06 4.48
N LYS A 528 -11.46 -38.43 5.45
CA LYS A 528 -11.03 -37.02 5.37
C LYS A 528 -9.85 -36.87 4.42
N GLY A 529 -10.11 -36.74 3.11
CA GLY A 529 -9.11 -36.63 2.02
C GLY A 529 -8.12 -35.45 2.06
N TRP A 530 -7.95 -34.80 3.22
CA TRP A 530 -6.98 -33.75 3.49
C TRP A 530 -6.09 -34.06 4.71
N ILE A 531 -6.29 -35.17 5.43
CA ILE A 531 -5.37 -35.63 6.46
C ILE A 531 -4.31 -36.50 5.79
N TRP A 532 -3.06 -36.04 5.75
CA TRP A 532 -2.01 -36.70 4.98
C TRP A 532 -1.79 -38.15 5.41
N GLY A 533 -1.81 -38.43 6.71
CA GLY A 533 -1.62 -39.78 7.25
C GLY A 533 -2.73 -40.77 6.91
N GLU A 534 -3.88 -40.29 6.43
CA GLU A 534 -5.03 -41.12 6.02
C GLU A 534 -5.03 -41.41 4.50
N LEU A 535 -4.13 -40.77 3.72
CA LEU A 535 -4.03 -40.95 2.28
C LEU A 535 -3.10 -42.10 1.93
N THR A 536 -3.50 -42.93 0.96
CA THR A 536 -2.58 -43.81 0.26
C THR A 536 -1.66 -42.99 -0.66
N TRP A 537 -0.47 -43.52 -0.99
CA TRP A 537 0.49 -42.78 -1.80
C TRP A 537 -0.04 -42.32 -3.18
N PRO A 538 -0.93 -43.05 -3.90
CA PRO A 538 -1.53 -42.56 -5.13
C PRO A 538 -2.54 -41.42 -4.89
N GLU A 539 -3.30 -41.48 -3.79
CA GLU A 539 -4.23 -40.40 -3.41
C GLU A 539 -3.47 -39.12 -3.03
N ALA A 540 -2.36 -39.27 -2.30
CA ALA A 540 -1.47 -38.18 -1.96
C ALA A 540 -0.88 -37.54 -3.24
N GLN A 541 -0.41 -38.36 -4.19
CA GLN A 541 0.10 -37.87 -5.49
C GLN A 541 -0.93 -37.03 -6.23
N LYS A 542 -2.19 -37.47 -6.28
CA LYS A 542 -3.29 -36.70 -6.89
C LYS A 542 -3.53 -35.40 -6.11
N ARG A 543 -3.54 -35.47 -4.78
CA ARG A 543 -3.81 -34.33 -3.91
C ARG A 543 -2.77 -33.21 -4.05
N PHE A 544 -1.49 -33.55 -4.25
CA PHE A 544 -0.41 -32.57 -4.46
C PHE A 544 -0.56 -31.77 -5.76
N GLN A 545 -1.33 -32.26 -6.73
CA GLN A 545 -1.63 -31.51 -7.96
C GLN A 545 -2.72 -30.46 -7.74
N GLU A 546 -3.54 -30.63 -6.69
CA GLU A 546 -4.70 -29.79 -6.39
C GLU A 546 -4.45 -28.80 -5.23
N MET A 547 -3.44 -29.05 -4.40
CA MET A 547 -3.13 -28.26 -3.20
C MET A 547 -1.63 -28.17 -2.96
N ASP A 548 -1.15 -26.93 -2.81
CA ASP A 548 0.24 -26.57 -2.55
C ASP A 548 0.47 -26.06 -1.11
N ILE A 549 -0.56 -26.11 -0.26
CA ILE A 549 -0.50 -25.67 1.15
C ILE A 549 -0.67 -26.87 2.09
N ALA A 550 0.25 -26.97 3.06
CA ALA A 550 0.19 -27.94 4.14
C ALA A 550 0.30 -27.27 5.51
N LEU A 551 -0.38 -27.82 6.51
CA LEU A 551 -0.32 -27.46 7.92
C LEU A 551 0.49 -28.54 8.64
N LEU A 552 1.59 -28.13 9.28
CA LEU A 552 2.39 -29.01 10.13
C LEU A 552 2.07 -28.70 11.60
N PRO A 553 1.27 -29.54 12.29
CA PRO A 553 1.09 -29.39 13.72
C PRO A 553 2.40 -29.77 14.45
N VAL A 554 2.87 -28.87 15.31
CA VAL A 554 4.05 -29.05 16.14
C VAL A 554 3.70 -28.65 17.57
N GLY A 555 3.90 -29.57 18.50
CA GLY A 555 3.73 -29.34 19.94
C GLY A 555 4.89 -29.92 20.73
N SER A 556 4.63 -30.25 22.00
CA SER A 556 5.58 -30.86 22.92
C SER A 556 4.85 -31.77 23.91
N ILE A 557 5.63 -32.61 24.61
CA ILE A 557 5.17 -33.37 25.78
C ILE A 557 5.89 -32.79 26.99
N GLU A 558 5.19 -31.97 27.78
CA GLU A 558 5.77 -31.22 28.89
C GLU A 558 4.76 -30.92 30.01
N GLN A 559 5.26 -30.53 31.17
CA GLN A 559 4.41 -30.19 32.31
C GLN A 559 3.54 -28.94 32.01
N HIS A 560 2.27 -28.99 32.43
CA HIS A 560 1.33 -27.87 32.35
C HIS A 560 0.68 -27.59 33.72
N GLY A 561 1.46 -27.74 34.78
CA GLY A 561 0.99 -27.73 36.17
C GLY A 561 0.16 -28.97 36.55
N PRO A 562 -0.39 -29.02 37.78
CA PRO A 562 -0.94 -30.27 38.35
C PRO A 562 -2.28 -30.76 37.75
N HIS A 563 -2.84 -30.07 36.78
CA HIS A 563 -4.23 -30.23 36.35
C HIS A 563 -4.41 -30.48 34.85
N LEU A 564 -3.37 -30.25 34.04
CA LEU A 564 -3.40 -30.44 32.60
C LEU A 564 -2.53 -31.64 32.19
N PRO A 565 -2.94 -32.40 31.16
CA PRO A 565 -2.14 -33.48 30.59
C PRO A 565 -0.79 -33.00 30.04
N LEU A 566 0.18 -33.91 30.00
CA LEU A 566 1.54 -33.64 29.47
C LEU A 566 1.54 -33.32 27.98
N ASP A 567 0.57 -33.82 27.22
CA ASP A 567 0.47 -33.69 25.76
C ASP A 567 -0.41 -32.51 25.34
N THR A 568 -0.71 -31.58 26.25
CA THR A 568 -1.63 -30.45 25.99
C THR A 568 -1.25 -29.69 24.71
N ASP A 569 0.03 -29.33 24.54
CA ASP A 569 0.52 -28.62 23.36
C ASP A 569 0.39 -29.45 22.07
N ALA A 570 0.73 -30.74 22.14
CA ALA A 570 0.64 -31.67 21.02
C ALA A 570 -0.82 -31.88 20.59
N PHE A 571 -1.72 -32.05 21.56
CA PHE A 571 -3.16 -32.17 21.36
C PHE A 571 -3.75 -30.91 20.73
N ASP A 572 -3.49 -29.74 21.31
CA ASP A 572 -4.02 -28.47 20.82
C ASP A 572 -3.51 -28.15 19.42
N ALA A 573 -2.22 -28.40 19.14
CA ALA A 573 -1.63 -28.20 17.82
C ALA A 573 -2.33 -29.06 16.75
N GLU A 574 -2.52 -30.36 17.01
CA GLU A 574 -3.20 -31.26 16.09
C GLU A 574 -4.67 -30.87 15.90
N TYR A 575 -5.39 -30.65 17.01
CA TYR A 575 -6.79 -30.28 17.00
C TYR A 575 -7.02 -29.00 16.19
N LEU A 576 -6.25 -27.95 16.46
CA LEU A 576 -6.36 -26.68 15.75
C LEU A 576 -5.99 -26.83 14.27
N ALA A 577 -4.96 -27.59 13.93
CA ALA A 577 -4.60 -27.82 12.52
C ALA A 577 -5.74 -28.50 11.76
N ARG A 578 -6.40 -29.50 12.36
CA ARG A 578 -7.59 -30.15 11.80
C ARG A 578 -8.75 -29.18 11.65
N CYS A 579 -9.11 -28.42 12.69
CA CYS A 579 -10.20 -27.44 12.64
C CYS A 579 -9.94 -26.35 11.59
N VAL A 580 -8.70 -25.87 11.45
CA VAL A 580 -8.33 -24.88 10.44
C VAL A 580 -8.50 -25.45 9.04
N ALA A 581 -7.95 -26.65 8.76
CA ALA A 581 -8.11 -27.30 7.48
C ALA A 581 -9.59 -27.55 7.14
N GLU A 582 -10.37 -28.00 8.13
CA GLU A 582 -11.79 -28.24 7.99
C GLU A 582 -12.58 -26.97 7.67
N SER A 583 -12.17 -25.82 8.23
CA SER A 583 -12.79 -24.51 8.03
C SER A 583 -12.39 -23.80 6.73
N CYS A 584 -11.35 -24.30 6.04
CA CYS A 584 -10.95 -23.77 4.74
C CYS A 584 -11.91 -24.22 3.62
N SER A 585 -12.04 -23.40 2.59
CA SER A 585 -12.76 -23.76 1.37
C SER A 585 -12.05 -24.89 0.63
N SER A 586 -12.79 -25.70 -0.12
CA SER A 586 -12.21 -26.75 -0.97
C SER A 586 -11.37 -26.17 -2.12
N PRO A 587 -10.24 -26.80 -2.50
CA PRO A 587 -9.62 -27.94 -1.81
C PRO A 587 -9.03 -27.52 -0.44
N LYS A 588 -9.14 -28.37 0.59
CA LYS A 588 -8.71 -28.07 1.98
C LYS A 588 -7.20 -28.26 2.18
N PRO A 589 -6.45 -27.41 2.89
CA PRO A 589 -5.00 -27.60 3.05
C PRO A 589 -4.69 -28.98 3.70
N LEU A 590 -3.57 -29.57 3.31
CA LEU A 590 -3.15 -30.88 3.81
C LEU A 590 -2.70 -30.76 5.26
N VAL A 591 -3.25 -31.58 6.17
CA VAL A 591 -2.75 -31.68 7.55
C VAL A 591 -1.69 -32.76 7.60
N LEU A 592 -0.45 -32.37 7.86
CA LEU A 592 0.67 -33.30 8.03
C LEU A 592 0.58 -34.01 9.39
N PRO A 593 1.26 -35.16 9.54
CA PRO A 593 1.35 -35.82 10.84
C PRO A 593 1.92 -34.89 11.92
N LEU A 594 1.37 -35.00 13.13
CA LEU A 594 1.81 -34.26 14.32
C LEU A 594 3.28 -34.56 14.64
N ILE A 595 4.03 -33.49 14.88
CA ILE A 595 5.32 -33.55 15.59
C ILE A 595 5.00 -33.32 17.06
N SER A 596 4.90 -34.42 17.82
CA SER A 596 4.46 -34.41 19.22
C SER A 596 5.56 -33.99 20.20
N TYR A 597 6.82 -33.97 19.76
CA TYR A 597 7.98 -33.66 20.61
C TYR A 597 8.66 -32.39 20.12
N GLY A 598 9.01 -31.52 21.06
CA GLY A 598 9.53 -30.19 20.79
C GLY A 598 10.80 -29.88 21.59
N VAL A 599 11.09 -28.59 21.75
CA VAL A 599 12.18 -28.12 22.59
C VAL A 599 11.62 -27.74 23.95
N SER A 600 11.72 -28.66 24.92
CA SER A 600 11.04 -28.55 26.22
C SER A 600 11.96 -28.77 27.43
N TYR A 601 13.27 -28.56 27.27
CA TYR A 601 14.28 -28.82 28.31
C TYR A 601 14.09 -28.03 29.61
N GLU A 602 13.34 -26.93 29.59
CA GLU A 602 13.02 -26.16 30.81
C GLU A 602 12.05 -26.90 31.75
N HIS A 603 11.48 -28.02 31.29
CA HIS A 603 10.54 -28.86 32.03
C HIS A 603 11.12 -30.21 32.46
N ASP A 604 12.44 -30.42 32.30
CA ASP A 604 13.13 -31.70 32.60
C ASP A 604 13.01 -32.15 34.07
N GLU A 605 12.83 -31.20 35.00
CA GLU A 605 12.65 -31.51 36.43
C GLU A 605 11.32 -32.22 36.71
N PHE A 606 10.36 -32.13 35.79
CA PHE A 606 9.02 -32.68 35.95
C PHE A 606 8.89 -34.03 35.25
N LYS A 607 8.39 -35.03 35.98
CA LYS A 607 8.28 -36.39 35.46
C LYS A 607 7.26 -36.45 34.32
N GLY A 608 7.71 -36.96 33.17
CA GLY A 608 6.88 -37.18 31.98
C GLY A 608 7.19 -36.25 30.81
N THR A 609 8.03 -35.23 30.98
CA THR A 609 8.57 -34.42 29.86
C THR A 609 9.43 -35.28 28.93
N LEU A 610 9.32 -35.09 27.60
CA LEU A 610 10.08 -35.83 26.57
C LEU A 610 10.82 -34.93 25.59
#